data_AF-A0ABD3V410-F1
#
_entry.id   AF-A0ABD3V410-F1
#
_cell.length_a   1.000
_cell.length_b   1.000
_cell.length_c   1.000
_cell.angle_alpha   90.00
_cell.angle_beta   90.00
_cell.angle_gamma   90.00
#
_symmetry.space_group_name_H-M   'P 1'
#
loop_
_entity.id
_entity.type
_entity.pdbx_description
1 polymer ?
#
loop_
_entity_poly.entity_id
_entity_poly.type
_entity_poly.pdbx_seq_one_letter_code
_entity_poly.pdbx_strand_id
1 'polypeptide(L)'
;MLEFVTSHKGNLKLIVQGYFFTKHSENNDGKRLWSCEKRTCTARVHSKDDEIVHEAATHNHMLTPGQVEVERARVGLKHYCCLNSLFIS
;
A
#
# COMPACT_ATOMS: atom_id res chain seq x y z
N MET A 1 2.69 -12.33 -3.78
CA MET A 1 3.28 -11.10 -4.35
C MET A 1 2.68 -9.91 -3.63
N LEU A 2 3.50 -8.99 -3.13
CA LEU A 2 3.04 -7.81 -2.41
C LEU A 2 2.68 -6.70 -3.39
N GLU A 3 1.51 -6.09 -3.18
CA GLU A 3 1.09 -4.92 -3.95
C GLU A 3 1.39 -3.65 -3.17
N PHE A 4 2.12 -2.73 -3.81
CA PHE A 4 2.44 -1.43 -3.22
C PHE A 4 1.81 -0.31 -4.06
N VAL A 5 1.26 0.70 -3.38
CA VAL A 5 0.78 1.92 -4.03
C VAL A 5 1.35 3.15 -3.35
N THR A 6 1.60 4.18 -4.14
CA THR A 6 2.00 5.49 -3.62
C THR A 6 0.77 6.38 -3.48
N SER A 7 0.50 6.87 -2.28
CA SER A 7 -0.56 7.85 -2.02
C SER A 7 -0.33 9.18 -2.73
N HIS A 8 -1.35 10.05 -2.75
CA HIS A 8 -1.23 11.43 -3.22
C HIS A 8 -0.07 12.22 -2.61
N LYS A 9 0.23 11.98 -1.33
CA LYS A 9 1.29 12.69 -0.61
C LYS A 9 2.67 12.03 -0.77
N GLY A 10 2.80 11.02 -1.64
CA GLY A 10 4.05 10.30 -1.86
C GLY A 10 4.35 9.20 -0.83
N ASN A 11 3.47 8.99 0.15
CA ASN A 11 3.66 7.91 1.12
C ASN A 11 3.36 6.55 0.50
N LEU A 12 4.23 5.58 0.78
CA LEU A 12 4.07 4.19 0.37
C LEU A 12 2.99 3.49 1.21
N LYS A 13 2.10 2.80 0.53
CA LYS A 13 1.05 1.96 1.11
C LYS A 13 1.20 0.55 0.58
N LEU A 14 0.97 -0.42 1.45
CA LEU A 14 0.88 -1.83 1.11
C LEU A 14 -0.61 -2.21 1.00
N ILE A 15 -0.96 -2.92 -0.07
CA ILE A 15 -2.28 -3.52 -0.24
C ILE A 15 -2.16 -5.00 0.12
N VAL A 16 -2.92 -5.43 1.12
CA VAL A 16 -3.06 -6.84 1.48
C VAL A 16 -4.53 -7.14 1.61
N GLN A 17 -5.03 -8.13 0.86
CA GLN A 17 -6.43 -8.56 0.90
C GLN A 17 -7.45 -7.42 0.69
N GLY A 18 -7.07 -6.37 -0.06
CA GLY A 18 -7.91 -5.20 -0.31
C GLY A 18 -7.97 -4.18 0.85
N TYR A 19 -7.12 -4.34 1.87
CA TYR A 19 -6.90 -3.34 2.91
C TYR A 19 -5.61 -2.57 2.67
N PHE A 20 -5.62 -1.30 3.07
CA PHE A 20 -4.42 -0.45 3.02
C PHE A 20 -3.69 -0.43 4.35
N PHE A 21 -2.38 -0.63 4.24
CA PHE A 21 -1.45 -0.50 5.34
C PHE A 21 -0.40 0.55 5.01
N THR A 22 -0.08 1.39 5.98
CA THR A 22 0.98 2.39 5.89
C THR A 22 2.23 1.89 6.60
N LYS A 23 3.41 2.22 6.07
CA LYS A 23 4.69 1.88 6.71
C LYS A 23 4.75 2.55 8.09
N HIS A 24 4.89 1.73 9.12
CA HIS A 24 5.03 2.18 10.50
C HIS A 24 6.51 2.25 10.91
N SER A 25 7.27 1.18 10.62
CA SER A 25 8.71 1.15 10.86
C SER A 25 9.39 0.17 9.91
N GLU A 26 10.71 0.28 9.78
CA GLU A 26 11.56 -0.66 9.07
C GLU A 26 12.84 -0.86 9.86
N ASN A 27 13.22 -2.12 10.03
CA ASN A 27 14.47 -2.51 10.66
C ASN A 27 15.53 -2.75 9.58
N ASN A 28 16.81 -2.63 9.98
CA ASN A 28 17.96 -2.89 9.10
C ASN A 28 17.97 -4.34 8.57
N ASP A 29 17.35 -5.29 9.26
CA ASP A 29 17.20 -6.69 8.83
C ASP A 29 16.15 -6.91 7.72
N GLY A 30 15.69 -5.84 7.06
CA GLY A 30 14.68 -5.91 6.00
C GLY A 30 13.24 -6.17 6.48
N LYS A 31 13.03 -6.22 7.80
CA LYS A 31 11.70 -6.39 8.40
C LYS A 31 10.96 -5.05 8.42
N ARG A 32 9.84 -4.97 7.72
CA ARG A 32 8.96 -3.80 7.67
C ARG A 32 7.70 -4.07 8.46
N LEU A 33 7.35 -3.11 9.32
CA LEU A 33 6.11 -3.11 10.07
C LEU A 33 5.11 -2.20 9.37
N TRP A 34 3.91 -2.71 9.15
CA TRP A 34 2.82 -2.01 8.50
C TRP A 34 1.62 -1.95 9.43
N SER A 35 1.01 -0.78 9.56
CA SER A 35 -0.22 -0.57 10.34
C SER A 35 -1.36 -0.24 9.40
N CYS A 36 -2.58 -0.64 9.72
CA CYS A 36 -3.74 -0.22 8.95
C CYS A 36 -3.82 1.31 8.88
N GLU A 37 -4.27 1.84 7.73
CA GLU A 37 -4.45 3.29 7.55
C GLU A 37 -5.50 3.89 8.51
N LYS A 38 -6.51 3.10 8.91
CA LYS A 38 -7.51 3.53 9.88
C LYS A 38 -6.92 3.52 11.28
N ARG A 39 -6.80 4.70 11.90
CA ARG A 39 -6.30 4.87 13.28
C ARG A 39 -7.07 4.09 14.34
N THR A 40 -8.36 3.83 14.10
CA THR A 40 -9.20 3.02 14.99
C THR A 40 -8.91 1.53 14.88
N CYS A 41 -8.20 1.10 13.83
CA CYS A 41 -7.89 -0.28 13.55
C CYS A 41 -6.51 -0.65 14.10
N THR A 42 -6.42 -1.80 14.77
CA THR A 42 -5.20 -2.33 15.36
C THR A 42 -4.52 -3.37 14.49
N ALA A 43 -5.03 -3.61 13.28
CA ALA A 43 -4.49 -4.57 12.34
C ALA A 43 -3.07 -4.17 11.90
N ARG A 44 -2.19 -5.17 11.86
CA ARG A 44 -0.76 -5.02 11.57
C ARG A 44 -0.27 -6.12 10.65
N VAL A 45 0.67 -5.78 9.79
CA VAL A 45 1.32 -6.71 8.88
C VAL A 45 2.83 -6.55 9.02
N HIS A 46 3.54 -7.66 9.10
CA HIS A 46 4.99 -7.70 9.08
C HIS A 46 5.42 -8.32 7.76
N SER A 47 6.16 -7.57 6.96
CA SER A 47 6.80 -8.10 5.76
C SER A 47 8.31 -8.18 5.96
N LYS A 48 8.96 -9.15 5.34
CA LYS A 48 10.42 -9.27 5.28
C LYS A 48 10.79 -9.74 3.88
N ASP A 49 11.79 -9.11 3.26
CA ASP A 49 12.28 -9.48 1.93
C ASP A 49 11.14 -9.62 0.89
N ASP A 50 10.19 -8.68 0.93
CA ASP A 50 8.98 -8.64 0.08
C ASP A 50 7.99 -9.83 0.22
N GLU A 51 8.09 -10.57 1.33
CA GLU A 51 7.13 -11.59 1.73
C GLU A 51 6.42 -11.21 3.04
N ILE A 52 5.16 -11.63 3.21
CA ILE A 52 4.43 -11.43 4.47
C ILE A 52 4.86 -12.54 5.43
N VAL A 53 5.55 -12.15 6.51
CA VAL A 53 5.98 -13.08 7.57
C VAL A 53 4.88 -13.24 8.61
N HIS A 54 4.12 -12.18 8.86
CA HIS A 54 3.05 -12.20 9.85
C HIS A 54 1.93 -11.22 9.49
N GLU A 55 0.70 -11.66 9.63
CA GLU A 55 -0.50 -10.85 9.39
C GLU A 55 -1.43 -10.97 10.60
N ALA A 56 -1.64 -9.85 11.29
CA ALA A 56 -2.65 -9.69 12.32
C ALA A 56 -3.82 -8.91 11.69
N ALA A 57 -4.69 -9.61 10.95
CA ALA A 57 -5.76 -9.05 10.12
C ALA A 57 -7.10 -8.82 10.85
N THR A 58 -7.09 -8.61 12.17
CA THR A 58 -8.34 -8.25 12.89
C THR A 58 -8.71 -6.81 12.60
N HIS A 59 -9.46 -6.60 11.52
CA HIS A 59 -10.00 -5.30 11.14
C HIS A 59 -11.34 -5.06 11.82
N ASN A 60 -11.48 -3.89 12.46
CA ASN A 60 -12.75 -3.43 13.05
C ASN A 60 -13.53 -2.49 12.13
N HIS A 61 -13.20 -2.49 10.84
CA HIS A 61 -13.85 -1.66 9.84
C HIS A 61 -14.02 -2.46 8.55
N MET A 62 -14.97 -2.02 7.75
CA MET A 62 -15.23 -2.62 6.45
C MET A 62 -14.03 -2.41 5.53
N LEU A 63 -13.86 -3.37 4.62
CA LEU A 63 -12.99 -3.24 3.47
C LEU A 63 -13.29 -1.91 2.78
N THR A 64 -12.25 -1.22 2.30
CA THR A 64 -12.40 0.00 1.51
C THR A 64 -12.10 -0.28 0.03
N PRO A 65 -12.89 -1.15 -0.66
CA PRO A 65 -12.58 -1.59 -2.02
C PRO A 65 -12.58 -0.42 -3.00
N GLY A 66 -13.48 0.55 -2.82
CA GLY A 66 -13.52 1.75 -3.65
C GLY A 66 -12.24 2.58 -3.57
N GLN A 67 -11.58 2.64 -2.42
CA GLN A 67 -10.29 3.35 -2.31
C GLN A 67 -9.15 2.56 -2.97
N VAL A 68 -9.18 1.22 -2.89
CA VAL A 68 -8.20 0.34 -3.54
C VAL A 68 -8.24 0.50 -5.04
N GLU A 69 -9.42 0.46 -5.62
CA GLU A 69 -9.60 0.59 -7.06
C GLU A 69 -9.21 1.98 -7.56
N VAL A 70 -9.56 3.04 -6.83
CA VAL A 70 -9.16 4.42 -7.16
C VAL A 70 -7.64 4.59 -7.15
N GLU A 71 -6.95 4.11 -6.10
CA GLU A 71 -5.49 4.24 -6.04
C GLU A 71 -4.80 3.38 -7.11
N ARG A 72 -5.30 2.17 -7.40
CA ARG A 72 -4.82 1.33 -8.51
C ARG A 72 -4.98 2.03 -9.87
N ALA A 73 -6.18 2.55 -10.15
CA ALA A 73 -6.46 3.28 -11.38
C ALA A 73 -5.53 4.50 -11.54
N ARG A 74 -5.26 5.21 -10.43
CA ARG A 74 -4.37 6.36 -10.42
C ARG A 74 -2.92 6.02 -10.69
N VAL A 75 -2.40 4.94 -10.12
CA VAL A 75 -1.04 4.45 -10.43
C VAL A 75 -0.95 4.11 -11.92
N GLY A 76 -1.98 3.50 -12.49
CA GLY A 76 -2.10 3.28 -13.93
C GLY A 76 -2.03 4.58 -14.73
N LEU A 77 -2.86 5.58 -14.40
CA LEU A 77 -2.91 6.87 -15.11
C LEU A 77 -1.60 7.67 -15.04
N LYS A 78 -0.85 7.60 -13.93
CA LYS A 78 0.47 8.25 -13.84
C LYS A 78 1.46 7.66 -14.85
N HIS A 79 1.43 6.34 -15.06
CA HIS A 79 2.26 5.70 -16.08
C HIS A 79 1.94 6.21 -17.50
N TYR A 80 0.66 6.38 -17.83
CA TYR A 80 0.24 6.91 -19.13
C TYR A 80 0.69 8.35 -19.36
N CYS A 81 0.68 9.20 -18.33
CA CYS A 81 1.14 10.59 -18.47
C CYS A 81 2.66 10.68 -18.69
N CYS A 82 3.46 9.86 -18.00
CA CYS A 82 4.92 9.82 -18.22
C CYS A 82 5.29 9.26 -19.61
N LEU A 83 4.55 8.28 -20.12
CA LEU A 83 4.79 7.72 -21.47
C LEU A 83 4.39 8.69 -22.58
N ASN A 84 3.31 9.47 -22.40
CA ASN A 84 2.90 10.47 -23.39
C ASN A 84 3.65 11.81 -23.31
N SER A 85 4.37 12.08 -22.23
CA SER A 85 5.21 13.29 -22.14
C SER A 85 6.54 13.18 -22.92
N LEU A 86 6.88 11.98 -23.44
CA LEU A 86 8.07 11.73 -24.27
C LEU A 86 7.81 11.85 -25.79
N PHE A 87 6.57 12.12 -26.21
CA PHE A 87 6.17 12.21 -27.62
C PHE A 87 5.71 13.61 -28.07
N ILE A 88 5.93 14.63 -27.24
CA ILE A 88 5.73 16.04 -27.63
C ILE A 88 7.05 16.78 -27.44
N SER A 89 8.00 16.51 -28.33
CA SER A 89 9.22 17.30 -28.53
C SER A 89 9.57 17.29 -30.01
#